data_AF-A0A0G0T5Z7-F1
#
_entry.id   AF-A0A0G0T5Z7-F1
#
_cell.length_a   1.000
_cell.length_b   1.000
_cell.length_c   1.000
_cell.angle_alpha   90.00
_cell.angle_beta   90.00
_cell.angle_gamma   90.00
#
_symmetry.space_group_name_H-M   'P 1'
#
loop_
_entity.id
_entity.type
_entity.pdbx_description
1 polymer ?
#
loop_
_entity_poly.entity_id
_entity_poly.type
_entity_poly.pdbx_seq_one_letter_code
_entity_poly.pdbx_strand_id
1 'polypeptide(L)'
;MDMVATEHDITLTEAEKSFEMDLRELSPDVRSRYDCLYLDVRLKQAKKNYGKPAGHMSLEKRQELILIAKTTESDEEAKRALDMQESWDRATSREGRPPIAGARED
;
A
#
# COMPACT_ATOMS: atom_id res chain seq x y z
N MET A 1 16.93 1.03 -32.15
CA MET A 1 17.63 1.38 -30.90
C MET A 1 16.57 1.38 -29.80
N ASP A 2 16.23 0.19 -29.29
CA ASP A 2 15.29 0.00 -28.17
C ASP A 2 16.07 -0.64 -27.02
N MET A 3 16.98 0.14 -26.42
CA MET A 3 17.77 -0.32 -25.26
C MET A 3 17.27 0.25 -23.92
N VAL A 4 16.25 1.09 -23.93
CA VAL A 4 15.77 1.81 -22.73
C VAL A 4 14.71 1.01 -21.96
N ALA A 5 13.92 0.18 -22.64
CA ALA A 5 12.88 -0.63 -21.98
C ALA A 5 13.47 -1.73 -21.07
N THR A 6 14.65 -2.25 -21.42
CA THR A 6 15.29 -3.35 -20.70
C THR A 6 15.88 -2.97 -19.34
N GLU A 7 16.38 -1.75 -19.15
CA GLU A 7 17.03 -1.36 -17.89
C GLU A 7 16.01 -1.09 -16.77
N HIS A 8 14.84 -0.53 -17.09
CA HIS A 8 13.78 -0.31 -16.10
C HIS A 8 13.12 -1.61 -15.62
N ASP A 9 12.93 -2.59 -16.51
CA ASP A 9 12.35 -3.87 -16.12
C ASP A 9 13.31 -4.70 -15.24
N ILE A 10 14.63 -4.62 -15.48
CA ILE A 10 15.65 -5.30 -14.66
C ILE A 10 15.71 -4.70 -13.26
N THR A 11 15.73 -3.37 -13.15
CA THR A 11 15.80 -2.69 -11.85
C THR A 11 14.55 -2.91 -11.00
N LEU A 12 13.37 -3.00 -11.62
CA LEU A 12 12.11 -3.29 -10.92
C LEU A 12 12.09 -4.75 -10.41
N THR A 13 12.55 -5.71 -11.21
CA THR A 13 12.64 -7.11 -10.77
C THR A 13 13.70 -7.34 -9.69
N GLU A 14 14.81 -6.61 -9.72
CA GLU A 14 15.80 -6.63 -8.64
C GLU A 14 15.24 -6.01 -7.35
N ALA A 15 14.53 -4.88 -7.44
CA ALA A 15 13.90 -4.25 -6.29
C ALA A 15 12.85 -5.15 -5.62
N GLU A 16 12.06 -5.88 -6.42
CA GLU A 16 11.11 -6.86 -5.89
C GLU A 16 11.80 -8.05 -5.21
N LYS A 17 12.88 -8.57 -5.78
CA LYS A 17 13.65 -9.66 -5.14
C LYS A 17 14.26 -9.22 -3.82
N SER A 18 14.83 -8.01 -3.77
CA SER A 18 15.38 -7.44 -2.54
C SER A 18 14.29 -7.27 -1.48
N PHE A 19 13.12 -6.76 -1.87
CA PHE A 19 11.97 -6.63 -0.96
C PHE A 19 11.55 -7.98 -0.37
N GLU A 20 11.46 -9.03 -1.18
CA GLU A 20 11.09 -10.37 -0.71
C GLU A 20 12.14 -10.97 0.23
N MET A 21 13.42 -10.65 0.03
CA MET A 21 14.48 -11.02 0.97
C MET A 21 14.32 -10.27 2.30
N ASP A 22 14.17 -8.95 2.25
CA ASP A 22 14.00 -8.10 3.44
C ASP A 22 12.76 -8.53 4.25
N LEU A 23 11.65 -8.86 3.57
CA LEU A 23 10.42 -9.35 4.21
C LEU A 23 10.65 -10.66 4.97
N ARG A 24 11.49 -11.56 4.43
CA ARG A 24 11.85 -12.84 5.07
C ARG A 24 12.82 -12.69 6.24
N GLU A 25 13.48 -11.55 6.35
CA GLU A 25 14.36 -11.23 7.49
C GLU A 25 13.61 -10.53 8.63
N LEU A 26 12.40 -10.03 8.37
CA LEU A 26 11.56 -9.43 9.42
C LEU A 26 11.17 -10.45 10.48
N SER A 27 10.93 -9.96 11.70
CA SER A 27 10.42 -10.78 12.80
C SER A 27 9.09 -11.45 12.41
N PRO A 28 8.82 -12.66 12.94
CA PRO A 28 7.59 -13.39 12.63
C PRO A 28 6.32 -12.59 12.89
N ASP A 29 6.29 -11.81 13.99
CA ASP A 29 5.12 -11.00 14.36
C ASP A 29 4.86 -9.88 13.35
N VAL A 30 5.91 -9.20 12.90
CA VAL A 30 5.80 -8.14 11.88
C VAL A 30 5.37 -8.73 10.55
N ARG A 31 5.89 -9.90 10.18
CA ARG A 31 5.50 -10.60 8.95
C ARG A 31 4.03 -11.04 9.00
N SER A 32 3.59 -11.59 10.12
CA SER A 32 2.19 -11.98 10.32
C SER A 32 1.25 -10.77 10.19
N ARG A 33 1.60 -9.64 10.81
CA ARG A 33 0.85 -8.38 10.65
C ARG A 33 0.82 -7.91 9.20
N TYR A 34 1.97 -7.94 8.51
CA TYR A 34 2.06 -7.61 7.10
C TYR A 34 1.15 -8.50 6.24
N ASP A 35 1.17 -9.82 6.44
CA ASP A 35 0.35 -10.78 5.69
C ASP A 35 -1.15 -10.50 5.90
N CYS A 36 -1.55 -10.21 7.14
CA CYS A 36 -2.91 -9.80 7.49
C CYS A 36 -3.35 -8.54 6.73
N LEU A 37 -2.50 -7.49 6.71
CA LEU A 37 -2.77 -6.25 5.99
C LEU A 37 -2.82 -6.47 4.47
N TYR A 38 -1.86 -7.22 3.94
CA TYR A 38 -1.78 -7.53 2.52
C TYR A 38 -3.05 -8.24 2.05
N LEU A 39 -3.49 -9.29 2.76
CA LEU A 39 -4.72 -10.01 2.44
C LEU A 39 -5.95 -9.10 2.51
N ASP A 40 -6.06 -8.22 3.52
CA ASP A 40 -7.18 -7.29 3.62
C ASP A 40 -7.26 -6.34 2.41
N VAL A 41 -6.13 -5.75 2.01
CA VAL A 41 -6.06 -4.87 0.82
C VAL A 41 -6.46 -5.65 -0.44
N ARG A 42 -5.97 -6.88 -0.61
CA ARG A 42 -6.30 -7.73 -1.77
C ARG A 42 -7.78 -8.07 -1.81
N LEU A 43 -8.39 -8.38 -0.67
CA LEU A 43 -9.82 -8.65 -0.56
C LEU A 43 -10.66 -7.40 -0.85
N LYS A 44 -10.26 -6.24 -0.33
CA LYS A 44 -10.90 -4.94 -0.63
C LYS A 44 -10.84 -4.63 -2.13
N GLN A 45 -9.69 -4.85 -2.79
CA GLN A 45 -9.52 -4.68 -4.23
C GLN A 45 -10.37 -5.68 -5.04
N ALA A 46 -10.39 -6.95 -4.65
CA ALA A 46 -11.20 -7.97 -5.31
C ALA A 46 -12.70 -7.65 -5.21
N LYS A 47 -13.17 -7.17 -4.05
CA LYS A 47 -14.55 -6.69 -3.87
C LYS A 47 -14.89 -5.54 -4.82
N LYS A 48 -14.00 -4.56 -4.95
CA LYS A 48 -14.15 -3.45 -5.92
C LYS A 48 -14.16 -3.94 -7.37
N ASN A 49 -13.43 -5.01 -7.67
CA ASN A 49 -13.34 -5.61 -9.00
C ASN A 49 -14.38 -6.72 -9.26
N TYR A 50 -15.50 -6.73 -8.52
CA TYR A 50 -16.59 -7.70 -8.67
C TYR A 50 -16.12 -9.17 -8.55
N GLY A 51 -15.24 -9.44 -7.59
CA GLY A 51 -14.70 -10.78 -7.32
C GLY A 51 -13.55 -11.21 -8.23
N LYS A 52 -13.14 -10.38 -9.20
CA LYS A 52 -11.95 -10.67 -10.01
C LYS A 52 -10.68 -10.53 -9.15
N PRO A 53 -9.64 -11.34 -9.42
CA PRO A 53 -8.35 -11.19 -8.76
C PRO A 53 -7.86 -9.75 -8.89
N ALA A 54 -7.43 -9.17 -7.78
CA ALA A 54 -6.77 -7.88 -7.82
C ALA A 54 -5.48 -8.00 -8.65
N GLY A 55 -5.20 -7.02 -9.51
CA GLY A 55 -3.95 -6.97 -10.28
C GLY A 55 -2.73 -6.83 -9.37
N HIS A 56 -1.52 -6.80 -9.92
CA HIS A 56 -0.30 -6.67 -9.14
C HIS A 56 -0.33 -5.47 -8.16
N MET A 57 0.11 -5.66 -6.91
CA MET A 57 0.22 -4.58 -5.92
C MET A 57 1.58 -3.88 -6.10
N SER A 58 1.58 -2.55 -6.22
CA SER A 58 2.83 -1.79 -6.37
C SER A 58 3.79 -2.06 -5.21
N LEU A 59 5.09 -1.97 -5.50
CA LEU A 59 6.14 -2.13 -4.50
C LEU A 59 5.99 -1.09 -3.38
N GLU A 60 5.73 0.17 -3.73
CA GLU A 60 5.46 1.26 -2.79
C GLU A 60 4.35 0.89 -1.80
N LYS A 61 3.22 0.37 -2.29
CA LYS A 61 2.13 -0.02 -1.40
C LYS A 61 2.53 -1.16 -0.48
N ARG A 62 3.28 -2.14 -0.97
CA ARG A 62 3.81 -3.23 -0.14
C ARG A 62 4.77 -2.71 0.94
N GLN A 63 5.62 -1.73 0.62
CA GLN A 63 6.52 -1.09 1.59
C GLN A 63 5.76 -0.31 2.67
N GLU A 64 4.70 0.41 2.30
CA GLU A 64 3.81 1.07 3.28
C GLU A 64 3.21 0.07 4.28
N LEU A 65 2.74 -1.10 3.80
CA LEU A 65 2.18 -2.12 4.69
C LEU A 65 3.22 -2.66 5.67
N ILE A 66 4.48 -2.83 5.24
CA ILE A 66 5.58 -3.21 6.15
C ILE A 66 5.81 -2.12 7.19
N LEU A 67 5.79 -0.84 6.79
CA LEU A 67 5.98 0.27 7.72
C LEU A 67 4.91 0.23 8.82
N ILE A 68 3.64 0.09 8.44
CA ILE A 68 2.53 -0.05 9.39
C ILE A 68 2.72 -1.26 10.31
N ALA A 69 3.09 -2.42 9.75
CA ALA A 69 3.29 -3.64 10.52
C ALA A 69 4.45 -3.55 11.53
N LYS A 70 5.49 -2.75 11.21
CA LYS A 70 6.61 -2.45 12.11
C LYS A 70 6.24 -1.48 13.22
N THR A 71 5.37 -0.51 12.95
CA THR A 71 5.02 0.55 13.91
C THR A 71 3.83 0.21 14.81
N THR A 72 3.17 -0.93 14.60
CA THR A 72 2.00 -1.36 15.39
C THR A 72 2.30 -2.60 16.20
N GLU A 73 1.58 -2.74 17.31
CA GLU A 73 1.79 -3.82 18.28
C GLU A 73 0.79 -4.98 18.08
N SER A 74 -0.35 -4.72 17.43
CA SER A 74 -1.42 -5.71 17.21
C SER A 74 -2.03 -5.66 15.80
N ASP A 75 -2.68 -6.74 15.40
CA ASP A 75 -3.39 -6.85 14.11
C ASP A 75 -4.53 -5.84 13.99
N GLU A 76 -5.26 -5.59 15.07
CA GLU A 76 -6.34 -4.60 15.12
C GLU A 76 -5.81 -3.18 14.96
N GLU A 77 -4.70 -2.87 15.62
CA GLU A 77 -4.05 -1.57 15.49
C GLU A 77 -3.50 -1.36 14.07
N ALA A 78 -2.85 -2.37 13.51
CA ALA A 78 -2.35 -2.36 12.13
C ALA A 78 -3.49 -2.04 11.13
N LYS A 79 -4.64 -2.71 11.28
CA LYS A 79 -5.83 -2.46 10.44
C LYS A 79 -6.35 -1.04 10.59
N ARG A 80 -6.47 -0.54 11.82
CA ARG A 80 -6.89 0.84 12.08
C ARG A 80 -5.93 1.86 11.47
N ALA A 81 -4.63 1.63 11.60
CA ALA A 81 -3.61 2.50 11.02
C ALA A 81 -3.71 2.54 9.49
N LEU A 82 -3.93 1.40 8.83
CA LEU A 82 -4.16 1.34 7.39
C LEU A 82 -5.43 2.10 6.97
N ASP A 83 -6.55 1.89 7.66
CA ASP A 83 -7.81 2.59 7.35
C ASP A 83 -7.70 4.11 7.58
N MET A 84 -6.96 4.52 8.61
CA MET A 84 -6.66 5.94 8.86
C MET A 84 -5.82 6.54 7.74
N GLN A 85 -4.75 5.85 7.30
CA GLN A 85 -3.92 6.31 6.20
C GLN A 85 -4.73 6.44 4.90
N GLU A 86 -5.53 5.43 4.55
CA GLU A 86 -6.41 5.49 3.37
C GLU A 86 -7.42 6.65 3.44
N SER A 87 -7.91 6.96 4.66
CA SER A 87 -8.83 8.09 4.89
C SER A 87 -8.11 9.43 4.71
N TRP A 88 -6.88 9.55 5.22
CA TRP A 88 -6.05 10.74 5.03
C TRP A 88 -5.69 10.96 3.56
N ASP A 89 -5.27 9.91 2.85
CA ASP A 89 -4.95 9.99 1.42
C ASP A 89 -6.17 10.42 0.60
N ARG A 90 -7.35 9.90 0.95
CA ARG A 90 -8.60 10.32 0.32
C ARG A 90 -8.94 11.78 0.60
N ALA A 91 -8.82 12.23 1.86
CA ALA A 91 -9.15 13.60 2.25
C ALA A 91 -8.19 14.64 1.66
N THR A 92 -6.92 14.26 1.47
CA THR A 92 -5.88 15.15 0.93
C THR A 92 -5.71 15.04 -0.59
N SER A 93 -6.26 13.99 -1.21
CA SER A 93 -6.34 13.86 -2.67
C SER A 93 -7.11 15.02 -3.29
N ARG A 94 -6.70 15.41 -4.50
CA ARG A 94 -7.32 16.47 -5.30
C ARG A 94 -8.82 16.22 -5.56
N GLU A 95 -9.28 14.97 -5.49
CA GLU A 95 -10.68 14.57 -5.63
C GLU A 95 -11.47 14.59 -4.30
N GLY A 96 -10.79 14.55 -3.15
CA GLY A 96 -11.42 14.57 -1.82
C GLY A 96 -11.33 15.91 -1.10
N ARG A 97 -10.66 16.91 -1.69
CA ARG A 97 -10.78 18.30 -1.26
C ARG A 97 -12.26 18.69 -1.35
N PRO A 98 -12.92 19.10 -0.25
CA PRO A 98 -14.22 19.76 -0.39
C PRO A 98 -14.03 20.94 -1.36
N PRO A 99 -14.98 21.16 -2.29
CA PRO A 99 -14.89 22.33 -3.16
C PRO A 99 -14.72 23.55 -2.25
N ILE A 100 -13.70 24.38 -2.54
CA ILE A 100 -13.54 25.69 -1.92
C ILE A 100 -14.66 26.56 -2.49
N ALA A 101 -15.89 26.29 -2.06
CA ALA A 101 -17.08 27.06 -2.33
C ALA A 101 -17.34 27.91 -1.08
N GLY A 102 -16.80 29.12 -1.08
CA GLY A 102 -17.26 30.19 -0.18
C GLY A 102 -16.41 30.47 1.04
N ALA A 103 -15.11 30.72 0.90
CA ALA A 103 -14.52 31.81 1.68
C ALA A 103 -14.90 33.11 0.96
N ARG A 104 -16.16 33.53 1.10
CA ARG A 104 -16.55 34.89 0.77
C ARG A 104 -16.02 35.73 1.92
N GLU A 105 -15.18 36.70 1.58
CA GLU A 105 -14.62 37.70 2.48
C GLU A 105 -15.68 38.14 3.50
N ASP A 106 -15.36 37.95 4.78
CA ASP A 106 -15.98 38.64 5.91
C ASP A 106 -14.86 39.40 6.62
#